data_AF-A0A962HUB9-F1
#
_entry.id   AF-A0A962HUB9-F1
#
_cell.length_a   1.000
_cell.length_b   1.000
_cell.length_c   1.000
_cell.angle_alpha   90.00
_cell.angle_beta   90.00
_cell.angle_gamma   90.00
#
_symmetry.space_group_name_H-M   'P 1'
#
loop_
_entity.id
_entity.type
_entity.pdbx_description
1 polymer ?
#
loop_
_entity_poly.entity_id
_entity_poly.type
_entity_poly.pdbx_seq_one_letter_code
_entity_poly.pdbx_strand_id
1 'polypeptide(L)'
;MKTLDSFDGFLTHSIYRQGGLSDGHKEMLLACICVGAGSAPPVIANHCRKALAAGLSRDDLIQALEITAAVAATRTLASGINAVIAAEES
;
A
#
# COMPACT_ATOMS: atom_id res chain seq x y z
N MET A 1 29.15 6.16 4.40
CA MET A 1 27.77 6.24 4.90
C MET A 1 27.21 7.60 4.51
N LYS A 2 26.64 7.70 3.30
CA LYS A 2 26.07 8.94 2.70
C LYS A 2 24.79 8.61 1.91
N THR A 3 24.68 7.37 1.44
CA THR A 3 23.55 6.84 0.67
C THR A 3 22.27 6.67 1.50
N LEU A 4 22.38 6.27 2.78
CA LEU A 4 21.20 6.16 3.66
C LEU A 4 20.61 7.53 3.98
N ASP A 5 21.44 8.53 4.30
CA ASP A 5 20.97 9.91 4.57
C ASP A 5 20.31 10.55 3.34
N SER A 6 20.79 10.20 2.14
CA SER A 6 20.19 10.64 0.88
C SER A 6 18.82 10.01 0.64
N PHE A 7 18.66 8.73 1.00
CA PHE A 7 17.39 8.01 0.90
C PHE A 7 16.39 8.53 1.95
N ASP A 8 16.85 8.76 3.18
CA ASP A 8 16.05 9.33 4.26
C ASP A 8 15.63 10.77 3.93
N GLY A 9 16.52 11.56 3.32
CA GLY A 9 16.20 12.88 2.79
C GLY A 9 15.20 12.83 1.63
N PHE A 10 15.33 11.87 0.71
CA PHE A 10 14.36 11.66 -0.37
C PHE A 10 12.97 11.30 0.16
N LEU A 11 12.89 10.38 1.13
CA LEU A 11 11.64 10.05 1.80
C LEU A 11 11.08 11.30 2.46
N THR A 12 11.87 11.99 3.27
CA THR A 12 11.41 13.15 4.06
C THR A 12 10.99 14.35 3.20
N HIS A 13 11.56 14.55 1.99
CA HIS A 13 11.35 15.78 1.20
C HIS A 13 10.64 15.62 -0.16
N SER A 14 10.45 14.41 -0.70
CA SER A 14 9.82 14.26 -2.03
C SER A 14 8.36 13.78 -1.97
N ILE A 15 8.09 12.67 -1.27
CA ILE A 15 6.77 12.03 -1.19
C ILE A 15 5.97 12.43 0.06
N TYR A 16 6.62 12.97 1.09
CA TYR A 16 5.97 13.45 2.33
C TYR A 16 5.73 14.96 2.36
N ARG A 17 5.82 15.63 1.19
CA ARG A 17 5.71 17.09 1.02
C ARG A 17 4.65 17.70 1.95
N GLN A 18 5.04 18.69 2.76
CA GLN A 18 4.10 19.46 3.57
C GLN A 18 3.08 20.15 2.65
N GLY A 19 1.79 19.88 2.90
CA GLY A 19 0.65 20.47 2.20
C GLY A 19 -0.16 19.54 1.28
N GLY A 20 0.30 18.31 0.99
CA GLY A 20 -0.44 17.38 0.10
C GLY A 20 -1.40 16.43 0.82
N LEU A 21 -0.86 15.62 1.74
CA LEU A 21 -1.61 14.60 2.49
C LEU A 21 -1.28 14.75 3.99
N SER A 22 -2.26 14.53 4.85
CA SER A 22 -1.99 14.43 6.29
C SER A 22 -1.20 13.15 6.60
N ASP A 23 -0.49 13.13 7.73
CA ASP A 23 0.34 11.97 8.09
C ASP A 23 -0.50 10.69 8.26
N GLY A 24 -1.74 10.81 8.72
CA GLY A 24 -2.69 9.68 8.74
C GLY A 24 -2.97 9.11 7.36
N HIS A 25 -3.19 9.97 6.36
CA HIS A 25 -3.42 9.50 4.98
C HIS A 25 -2.17 8.86 4.36
N LYS A 26 -0.97 9.33 4.71
CA LYS A 26 0.28 8.70 4.25
C LYS A 26 0.44 7.29 4.83
N GLU A 27 0.13 7.11 6.12
CA GLU A 27 0.16 5.81 6.78
C GLU A 27 -0.91 4.87 6.23
N MET A 28 -2.12 5.37 5.92
CA MET A 28 -3.16 4.59 5.23
C MET A 28 -2.70 4.13 3.84
N LEU A 29 -2.09 5.02 3.05
CA LEU A 29 -1.52 4.67 1.74
C LEU A 29 -0.42 3.60 1.85
N LEU A 30 0.45 3.70 2.86
CA LEU A 30 1.46 2.68 3.11
C LEU A 30 0.84 1.32 3.47
N ALA A 31 -0.24 1.30 4.26
CA ALA A 31 -0.98 0.07 4.53
C ALA A 31 -1.56 -0.55 3.24
N CYS A 32 -2.15 0.28 2.36
CA CYS A 32 -2.63 -0.16 1.05
C CYS A 32 -1.50 -0.70 0.16
N ILE A 33 -0.37 0.01 0.07
CA ILE A 33 0.80 -0.45 -0.69
C ILE A 33 1.28 -1.82 -0.16
N CYS A 34 1.32 -1.99 1.15
CA CYS A 34 1.69 -3.26 1.77
C CYS A 34 0.72 -4.39 1.41
N VAL A 35 -0.59 -4.13 1.38
CA VAL A 35 -1.59 -5.12 0.91
C VAL A 35 -1.39 -5.47 -0.56
N GLY A 36 -1.25 -4.46 -1.44
CA GLY A 36 -1.05 -4.68 -2.87
C GLY A 36 0.26 -5.41 -3.21
N ALA A 37 1.29 -5.24 -2.37
CA ALA A 37 2.59 -5.91 -2.51
C ALA A 37 2.66 -7.29 -1.84
N GLY A 38 1.63 -7.69 -1.08
CA GLY A 38 1.61 -8.98 -0.37
C GLY A 38 2.49 -9.04 0.90
N SER A 39 2.68 -7.91 1.58
CA SER A 39 3.45 -7.83 2.83
C SER A 39 2.81 -8.64 3.97
N ALA A 40 3.63 -9.02 4.97
CA ALA A 40 3.17 -9.78 6.13
C ALA A 40 2.18 -8.97 7.02
N PRO A 41 1.21 -9.64 7.68
CA PRO A 41 0.18 -8.98 8.50
C PRO A 41 0.71 -8.00 9.58
N PRO A 42 1.82 -8.28 10.28
CA PRO A 42 2.35 -7.35 11.28
C PRO A 42 2.81 -6.01 10.68
N VAL A 43 3.31 -6.00 9.44
CA VAL A 43 3.75 -4.79 8.72
C VAL A 43 2.54 -3.93 8.37
N ILE A 44 1.50 -4.54 7.81
CA ILE A 44 0.24 -3.86 7.49
C ILE A 44 -0.38 -3.28 8.77
N ALA A 45 -0.47 -4.09 9.82
CA ALA A 45 -1.04 -3.67 11.10
C ALA A 45 -0.28 -2.50 11.73
N ASN A 46 1.03 -2.39 11.52
CA ASN A 46 1.82 -1.26 12.00
C ASN A 46 1.38 0.06 11.35
N HIS A 47 1.19 0.07 10.04
CA HIS A 47 0.72 1.25 9.31
C HIS A 47 -0.73 1.61 9.66
N CYS A 48 -1.61 0.61 9.81
CA CYS A 48 -2.98 0.84 10.29
C CYS A 48 -3.01 1.49 11.68
N ARG A 49 -2.18 1.02 12.63
CA ARG A 49 -2.10 1.62 13.97
C ARG A 49 -1.66 3.08 13.93
N LYS A 50 -0.68 3.42 13.09
CA LYS A 50 -0.19 4.79 12.94
C LYS A 50 -1.24 5.70 12.29
N ALA A 51 -1.96 5.21 11.28
CA ALA A 51 -3.06 5.94 10.66
C ALA A 51 -4.19 6.26 11.64
N LEU A 52 -4.59 5.26 12.46
CA LEU A 52 -5.58 5.44 13.53
C LEU A 52 -5.10 6.45 14.59
N ALA A 53 -3.82 6.36 15.00
CA ALA A 53 -3.24 7.30 15.96
C ALA A 53 -3.17 8.74 15.42
N ALA A 54 -3.13 8.92 14.10
CA ALA A 54 -3.18 10.21 13.43
C ALA A 54 -4.62 10.73 13.18
N GLY A 55 -5.63 10.05 13.72
CA GLY A 55 -7.03 10.52 13.73
C GLY A 55 -7.88 10.06 12.55
N LEU A 56 -7.39 9.16 11.69
CA LEU A 56 -8.26 8.53 10.68
C LEU A 56 -9.24 7.56 11.32
N SER A 57 -10.41 7.42 10.71
CA SER A 57 -11.42 6.47 11.18
C SER A 57 -11.06 5.04 10.80
N ARG A 58 -11.56 4.08 11.59
CA ARG A 58 -11.45 2.65 11.26
C ARG A 58 -12.13 2.33 9.93
N ASP A 59 -13.23 3.00 9.62
CA ASP A 59 -14.03 2.72 8.43
C ASP A 59 -13.35 3.23 7.15
N ASP A 60 -12.64 4.36 7.21
CA ASP A 60 -11.82 4.85 6.08
C ASP A 60 -10.70 3.85 5.75
N LEU A 61 -10.03 3.34 6.79
CA LEU A 61 -8.97 2.33 6.64
C LEU A 61 -9.51 1.03 6.04
N ILE A 62 -10.66 0.55 6.50
CA ILE A 62 -11.28 -0.67 5.96
C ILE A 62 -11.63 -0.49 4.49
N GLN A 63 -12.33 0.59 4.14
CA GLN A 63 -12.71 0.85 2.75
C GLN A 63 -11.49 0.96 1.83
N ALA A 64 -10.45 1.68 2.26
CA ALA A 64 -9.22 1.81 1.47
C ALA A 64 -8.53 0.45 1.24
N LEU A 65 -8.47 -0.39 2.28
CA LEU A 65 -7.88 -1.72 2.20
C LEU A 65 -8.73 -2.70 1.37
N GLU A 66 -10.06 -2.64 1.48
CA GLU A 66 -10.99 -3.45 0.67
C GLU A 66 -10.86 -3.14 -0.82
N ILE A 67 -10.85 -1.86 -1.20
CA ILE A 67 -10.64 -1.43 -2.59
C ILE A 67 -9.29 -1.93 -3.10
N THR A 68 -8.24 -1.79 -2.28
CA THR A 68 -6.89 -2.25 -2.63
C THR A 68 -6.85 -3.76 -2.86
N ALA A 69 -7.45 -4.54 -1.95
CA ALA A 69 -7.49 -5.99 -2.03
C ALA A 69 -8.27 -6.46 -3.27
N ALA A 70 -9.40 -5.82 -3.58
CA ALA A 70 -10.20 -6.13 -4.76
C ALA A 70 -9.39 -5.90 -6.05
N VAL A 71 -8.73 -4.75 -6.19
CA VAL A 71 -7.88 -4.43 -7.36
C VAL A 71 -6.72 -5.42 -7.49
N ALA A 72 -6.04 -5.74 -6.38
CA ALA A 72 -4.95 -6.69 -6.38
C ALA A 72 -5.40 -8.11 -6.77
N ALA A 73 -6.55 -8.56 -6.25
CA ALA A 73 -7.14 -9.85 -6.58
C ALA A 73 -7.52 -9.95 -8.06
N THR A 74 -8.13 -8.91 -8.65
CA THR A 74 -8.48 -8.89 -10.08
C THR A 74 -7.26 -9.10 -10.96
N ARG A 75 -6.13 -8.45 -10.66
CA ARG A 75 -4.89 -8.61 -11.42
C ARG A 75 -4.39 -10.07 -11.38
N THR A 76 -4.36 -10.66 -10.20
CA THR A 76 -3.90 -12.05 -10.02
C THR A 76 -4.82 -13.03 -10.74
N LEU A 77 -6.13 -12.87 -10.60
CA LEU A 77 -7.14 -13.70 -11.27
C LEU A 77 -6.99 -13.63 -12.80
N ALA A 78 -6.92 -12.42 -13.36
CA ALA A 78 -6.76 -12.24 -14.81
C ALA A 78 -5.46 -12.87 -15.32
N SER A 79 -4.35 -12.74 -14.59
CA SER A 79 -3.08 -13.35 -14.98
C SER A 79 -3.14 -14.88 -15.02
N GLY A 80 -3.82 -15.50 -14.04
CA GLY A 80 -3.98 -16.96 -13.99
C GLY A 80 -4.84 -17.49 -15.12
N ILE A 81 -5.99 -16.84 -15.38
CA ILE A 81 -6.89 -17.21 -16.48
C ILE A 81 -6.18 -17.07 -17.83
N ASN A 82 -5.50 -15.94 -18.06
CA ASN A 82 -4.78 -15.72 -19.31
C ASN A 82 -3.65 -16.72 -19.53
N ALA A 83 -2.98 -17.17 -18.45
CA ALA A 83 -1.95 -18.20 -18.56
C ALA A 83 -2.52 -19.56 -19.00
N VAL A 84 -3.71 -19.93 -18.52
CA VAL A 84 -4.40 -21.16 -18.95
C VAL A 84 -4.77 -21.06 -20.43
N ILE A 85 -5.41 -19.96 -20.84
CA ILE A 85 -5.79 -19.73 -22.25
C ILE A 85 -4.56 -19.82 -23.16
N ALA A 86 -3.46 -19.16 -22.80
CA ALA A 86 -2.23 -19.20 -23.60
C ALA A 86 -1.63 -20.62 -23.70
N ALA A 87 -1.74 -21.43 -22.65
CA ALA A 87 -1.28 -22.82 -22.66
C ALA A 87 -2.15 -23.74 -23.53
N GLU A 88 -3.45 -23.46 -23.65
CA GLU A 88 -4.37 -24.18 -24.55
C GLU A 88 -4.14 -23.86 -26.04
N GLU A 89 -3.67 -22.64 -26.34
CA GLU A 89 -3.39 -22.17 -27.71
C GLU A 89 -2.01 -22.58 -28.26
N SER A 90 -1.17 -23.24 -27.45
CA SER A 90 0.20 -23.67 -27.78
C SER A 90 0.26 -25.12 -28.25
#